data_AF-A0A962GSC2-F1
#
_entry.id   AF-A0A962GSC2-F1
#
_cell.length_a   1.000
_cell.length_b   1.000
_cell.length_c   1.000
_cell.angle_alpha   90.00
_cell.angle_beta   90.00
_cell.angle_gamma   90.00
#
_symmetry.space_group_name_H-M   'P 1'
#
loop_
_entity.id
_entity.type
_entity.pdbx_description
1 polymer ?
#
loop_
_entity_poly.entity_id
_entity_poly.type
_entity_poly.pdbx_seq_one_letter_code
_entity_poly.pdbx_strand_id
1 'polypeptide(L)'
;MIRVTNLFKVLVLVILCVLLYIFLMKENLLDTTIQSKHEEELSYKVTDKTVLNKVEADLKQPSNDLLKEFQTINGKLHYHEICGSDVEIFYQKQRFLDSSFSQKQESAKNNFIEMCKKWFDYLDTISKEEKDNLEKNIKDMSDSNMYFLKDGIDIYDRTKLEDAKKILNSGGDDTVLTHTAITYLLYNDYNLLNAIAEDLGTTDGGYIKNARNDIAMQYKCETSPSACSPNSIEMVYLCLTNEYACGMSYSQYLASTRTPGQYNDILTMAAILRKLIADGYFSEELE
;
A
#
# COMPACT_ATOMS: atom_id res chain seq x y z
N MET A 1 -12.37 -9.15 -70.85
CA MET A 1 -13.04 -8.30 -69.83
C MET A 1 -12.79 -8.74 -68.37
N ILE A 2 -12.29 -9.96 -68.10
CA ILE A 2 -12.09 -10.49 -66.74
C ILE A 2 -10.81 -9.98 -66.03
N ARG A 3 -9.79 -9.49 -66.76
CA ARG A 3 -8.52 -9.01 -66.17
C ARG A 3 -8.62 -7.64 -65.51
N VAL A 4 -9.55 -6.78 -65.94
CA VAL A 4 -9.69 -5.41 -65.42
C VAL A 4 -10.32 -5.41 -64.02
N THR A 5 -11.22 -6.37 -63.76
CA THR A 5 -11.91 -6.50 -62.48
C THR A 5 -10.99 -6.95 -61.33
N ASN A 6 -9.98 -7.78 -61.63
CA ASN A 6 -9.00 -8.19 -60.62
C ASN A 6 -8.01 -7.06 -60.31
N LEU A 7 -7.63 -6.27 -61.31
CA LEU A 7 -6.76 -5.11 -61.11
C LEU A 7 -7.43 -4.06 -60.20
N PHE A 8 -8.72 -3.82 -60.41
CA PHE A 8 -9.50 -2.87 -59.59
C PHE A 8 -9.63 -3.33 -58.14
N LYS A 9 -9.88 -4.63 -57.89
CA LYS A 9 -9.96 -5.17 -56.52
C LYS A 9 -8.63 -5.07 -55.77
N VAL A 10 -7.52 -5.34 -56.44
CA VAL A 10 -6.17 -5.19 -55.85
C VAL A 10 -5.91 -3.73 -55.50
N LEU A 11 -6.28 -2.78 -56.38
CA LEU A 11 -6.11 -1.36 -56.13
C LEU A 11 -6.90 -0.88 -54.90
N VAL A 12 -8.16 -1.31 -54.76
CA VAL A 12 -9.02 -0.97 -53.61
C VAL A 12 -8.44 -1.52 -52.31
N LEU A 13 -7.92 -2.76 -52.33
CA LEU A 13 -7.31 -3.38 -51.16
C LEU A 13 -6.06 -2.61 -50.70
N VAL A 14 -5.21 -2.19 -51.64
CA VAL A 14 -4.00 -1.40 -51.34
C VAL A 14 -4.37 -0.05 -50.72
N ILE A 15 -5.39 0.62 -51.27
CA ILE A 15 -5.87 1.90 -50.71
C ILE A 15 -6.39 1.72 -49.29
N LEU A 16 -7.15 0.66 -49.02
CA LEU A 16 -7.66 0.36 -47.67
C LEU A 16 -6.51 0.08 -46.69
N CYS A 17 -5.50 -0.70 -47.08
CA CYS A 17 -4.33 -0.96 -46.23
C CYS A 17 -3.54 0.31 -45.93
N VAL A 18 -3.38 1.21 -46.91
CA VAL A 18 -2.69 2.50 -46.71
C VAL A 18 -3.48 3.40 -45.76
N LEU A 19 -4.80 3.47 -45.90
CA LEU A 19 -5.65 4.25 -45.00
C LEU A 19 -5.63 3.71 -43.57
N LEU A 20 -5.66 2.39 -43.39
CA LEU A 20 -5.55 1.74 -42.09
C LEU A 20 -4.18 2.00 -41.44
N TYR A 21 -3.10 1.94 -42.23
CA TYR A 21 -1.75 2.26 -41.76
C TYR A 21 -1.63 3.74 -41.34
N ILE A 22 -2.18 4.66 -42.12
CA ILE A 22 -2.20 6.10 -41.76
C ILE A 22 -3.01 6.32 -40.47
N PHE A 23 -4.14 5.62 -40.30
CA PHE A 23 -4.98 5.74 -39.11
C PHE A 23 -4.25 5.23 -37.85
N LEU A 24 -3.63 4.05 -37.94
CA LEU A 24 -2.83 3.46 -36.85
C LEU A 24 -1.61 4.31 -36.50
N MET A 25 -0.94 4.89 -37.50
CA MET A 25 0.18 5.81 -37.26
C MET A 25 -0.27 7.12 -36.61
N LYS A 26 -1.47 7.61 -36.93
CA LYS A 26 -2.04 8.82 -36.33
C LYS A 26 -2.43 8.61 -34.87
N GLU A 27 -2.99 7.45 -34.51
CA GLU A 27 -3.26 7.09 -33.11
C GLU A 27 -1.95 6.97 -32.31
N ASN A 28 -0.95 6.26 -32.85
CA ASN A 28 0.37 6.17 -32.20
C ASN A 28 1.05 7.54 -32.01
N LEU A 29 0.90 8.46 -32.98
CA LEU A 29 1.44 9.83 -32.87
C LEU A 29 0.65 10.68 -31.87
N LEU A 30 -0.67 10.47 -31.73
CA LEU A 30 -1.48 11.18 -30.74
C LEU A 30 -1.11 10.70 -29.33
N ASP A 31 -0.93 9.39 -29.12
CA ASP A 31 -0.51 8.81 -27.85
C ASP A 31 0.91 9.24 -27.46
N THR A 32 1.85 9.30 -28.40
CA THR A 32 3.20 9.82 -28.10
C THR A 32 3.23 11.33 -27.86
N THR A 33 2.34 12.11 -28.49
CA THR A 33 2.26 13.57 -28.26
C THR A 33 1.55 13.90 -26.94
N ILE A 34 0.59 13.07 -26.51
CA ILE A 34 -0.06 13.18 -25.21
C ILE A 34 0.88 12.69 -24.10
N GLN A 35 1.60 11.58 -24.31
CA GLN A 35 2.65 11.13 -23.37
C GLN A 35 3.78 12.15 -23.25
N SER A 36 4.27 12.76 -24.33
CA SER A 36 5.36 13.75 -24.22
C SER A 36 4.90 15.05 -23.57
N LYS A 37 3.67 15.51 -23.82
CA LYS A 37 3.11 16.67 -23.10
C LYS A 37 2.82 16.37 -21.62
N HIS A 38 2.41 15.15 -21.29
CA HIS A 38 2.14 14.78 -19.91
C HIS A 38 3.43 14.47 -19.13
N GLU A 39 4.47 13.93 -19.77
CA GLU A 39 5.82 13.83 -19.20
C GLU A 39 6.50 15.20 -19.05
N GLU A 40 6.19 16.18 -19.91
CA GLU A 40 6.70 17.55 -19.75
C GLU A 40 5.91 18.35 -18.68
N GLU A 41 4.65 18.00 -18.38
CA GLU A 41 3.87 18.55 -17.25
C GLU A 41 4.04 17.79 -15.91
N LEU A 42 4.42 16.51 -15.91
CA LEU A 42 4.73 15.73 -14.69
C LEU A 42 6.23 15.53 -14.42
N SER A 43 7.10 15.97 -15.33
CA SER A 43 8.50 16.29 -14.99
C SER A 43 8.51 17.58 -14.17
N TYR A 44 8.03 17.46 -12.93
CA TYR A 44 8.46 18.34 -11.85
C TYR A 44 9.97 18.11 -11.73
N LYS A 45 10.76 18.86 -12.51
CA LYS A 45 12.13 19.19 -12.15
C LYS A 45 12.05 19.94 -10.83
N VAL A 46 11.95 19.20 -9.73
CA VAL A 46 12.24 19.69 -8.38
C VAL A 46 13.74 19.96 -8.35
N THR A 47 14.11 21.06 -9.00
CA THR A 47 15.40 21.75 -8.83
C THR A 47 15.21 22.96 -7.91
N ASP A 48 14.05 23.07 -7.26
CA ASP A 48 13.81 24.10 -6.27
C ASP A 48 14.23 23.60 -4.88
N LYS A 49 15.33 24.17 -4.38
CA LYS A 49 15.87 23.89 -3.04
C LYS A 49 14.82 24.09 -1.94
N THR A 50 13.80 24.92 -2.15
CA THR A 50 12.72 25.11 -1.17
C THR A 50 11.84 23.88 -0.99
N VAL A 51 11.53 23.13 -2.05
CA VAL A 51 10.74 21.90 -1.95
C VAL A 51 11.55 20.79 -1.26
N LEU A 52 12.84 20.67 -1.59
CA LEU A 52 13.74 19.72 -0.92
C LEU A 52 13.85 20.03 0.58
N ASN A 53 14.01 21.31 0.94
CA ASN A 53 14.07 21.75 2.32
C ASN A 53 12.75 21.51 3.07
N LYS A 54 11.60 21.61 2.39
CA LYS A 54 10.29 21.32 2.98
C LYS A 54 10.11 19.83 3.25
N VAL A 55 10.44 18.97 2.27
CA VAL A 55 10.43 17.51 2.45
C VAL A 55 11.37 17.08 3.58
N GLU A 56 12.56 17.67 3.67
CA GLU A 56 13.48 17.41 4.77
C GLU A 56 12.94 17.93 6.11
N ALA A 57 12.29 19.10 6.15
CA ALA A 57 11.73 19.64 7.38
C ALA A 57 10.57 18.78 7.90
N ASP A 58 9.69 18.33 6.99
CA ASP A 58 8.59 17.43 7.32
C ASP A 58 9.16 16.12 7.89
N LEU A 59 10.08 15.45 7.17
CA LEU A 59 10.71 14.20 7.62
C LEU A 59 11.56 14.32 8.91
N LYS A 60 12.04 15.52 9.25
CA LYS A 60 12.82 15.77 10.49
C LYS A 60 11.94 15.98 11.71
N GLN A 61 10.63 16.17 11.56
CA GLN A 61 9.74 16.37 12.69
C GLN A 61 9.36 15.00 13.27
N PRO A 62 9.82 14.65 14.49
CA PRO A 62 9.38 13.41 15.12
C PRO A 62 7.87 13.47 15.31
N SER A 63 7.16 12.35 15.09
CA SER A 63 5.76 12.27 15.48
C SER A 63 5.66 12.56 16.97
N ASN A 64 5.06 13.69 17.35
CA ASN A 64 4.84 14.04 18.75
C ASN A 64 3.84 13.07 19.42
N ASP A 65 3.18 12.22 18.63
CA ASP A 65 2.23 11.21 19.08
C ASP A 65 2.86 9.82 19.31
N LEU A 66 4.17 9.66 19.04
CA LEU A 66 4.89 8.37 19.16
C LEU A 66 4.80 7.75 20.57
N LEU A 67 4.90 8.59 21.61
CA LEU A 67 4.77 8.15 23.00
C LEU A 67 3.34 7.74 23.36
N LYS A 68 2.32 8.31 22.69
CA LYS A 68 0.92 7.89 22.87
C LYS A 68 0.66 6.57 22.16
N GLU A 69 1.31 6.32 21.03
CA GLU A 69 1.22 5.05 20.32
C GLU A 69 1.71 3.90 21.20
N PHE A 70 2.82 4.09 21.94
CA PHE A 70 3.34 3.09 22.89
C PHE A 70 2.38 2.77 24.05
N GLN A 71 1.40 3.62 24.34
CA GLN A 71 0.42 3.35 25.40
C GLN A 71 -0.62 2.31 24.98
N THR A 72 -0.76 2.06 23.68
CA THR A 72 -1.68 1.07 23.14
C THR A 72 -0.94 -0.23 22.86
N ILE A 73 -1.61 -1.38 23.04
CA ILE A 73 -1.06 -2.69 22.66
C ILE A 73 -0.67 -2.66 21.16
N ASN A 74 -1.53 -2.09 20.32
CA ASN A 74 -1.36 -2.05 18.86
C ASN A 74 -0.13 -1.24 18.44
N GLY A 75 0.09 -0.07 19.05
CA GLY A 75 1.32 0.68 18.83
C GLY A 75 2.55 -0.11 19.28
N LYS A 76 2.54 -0.73 20.47
CA LYS A 76 3.66 -1.59 20.91
C LYS A 76 3.98 -2.71 19.89
N LEU A 77 2.96 -3.37 19.36
CA LEU A 77 3.11 -4.42 18.36
C LEU A 77 3.68 -3.90 17.03
N HIS A 78 3.16 -2.77 16.56
CA HIS A 78 3.60 -2.15 15.32
C HIS A 78 5.08 -1.77 15.34
N TYR A 79 5.52 -1.10 16.41
CA TYR A 79 6.94 -0.75 16.57
C TYR A 79 7.81 -1.98 16.75
N HIS A 80 7.32 -3.01 17.44
CA HIS A 80 8.07 -4.24 17.54
C HIS A 80 8.25 -4.93 16.17
N GLU A 81 7.23 -5.02 15.33
CA GLU A 81 7.35 -5.63 14.00
C GLU A 81 8.42 -4.92 13.15
N ILE A 82 8.43 -3.60 13.22
CA ILE A 82 9.28 -2.75 12.40
C ILE A 82 10.70 -2.67 12.96
N CYS A 83 10.85 -2.33 14.24
CA CYS A 83 12.13 -2.10 14.90
C CYS A 83 12.74 -3.37 15.54
N GLY A 84 11.92 -4.36 15.89
CA GLY A 84 12.33 -5.55 16.66
C GLY A 84 12.28 -5.35 18.18
N SER A 85 12.58 -6.42 18.93
CA SER A 85 12.83 -6.37 20.39
C SER A 85 14.29 -6.12 20.76
N ASP A 86 15.19 -6.37 19.82
CA ASP A 86 16.62 -6.34 20.07
C ASP A 86 17.30 -5.29 19.17
N VAL A 87 18.01 -4.38 19.82
CA VAL A 87 18.88 -3.39 19.19
C VAL A 87 19.86 -4.05 18.21
N GLU A 88 20.34 -5.26 18.52
CA GLU A 88 21.29 -5.98 17.66
C GLU A 88 20.63 -6.47 16.36
N ILE A 89 19.36 -6.91 16.42
CA ILE A 89 18.55 -7.26 15.22
C ILE A 89 18.30 -6.02 14.37
N PHE A 90 18.04 -4.87 15.01
CA PHE A 90 17.91 -3.59 14.32
C PHE A 90 19.19 -3.20 13.57
N TYR A 91 20.36 -3.27 14.22
CA TYR A 91 21.65 -2.97 13.58
C TYR A 91 21.99 -3.96 12.45
N GLN A 92 21.54 -5.22 12.53
CA GLN A 92 21.65 -6.17 11.42
C GLN A 92 20.74 -5.80 10.24
N LYS A 93 19.49 -5.39 10.49
CA LYS A 93 18.59 -4.83 9.45
C LYS A 93 19.16 -3.54 8.84
N GLN A 94 19.86 -2.73 9.64
CA GLN A 94 20.52 -1.50 9.18
C GLN A 94 21.61 -1.76 8.14
N ARG A 95 22.21 -2.96 8.08
CA ARG A 95 23.17 -3.31 7.01
C ARG A 95 22.51 -3.43 5.62
N PHE A 96 21.20 -3.65 5.53
CA PHE A 96 20.46 -3.51 4.26
C PHE A 96 20.28 -2.03 3.86
N LEU A 97 20.36 -1.12 4.83
CA LEU A 97 20.33 0.33 4.68
C LEU A 97 21.72 0.94 4.39
N ASP A 98 22.76 0.11 4.23
CA ASP A 98 24.11 0.52 3.78
C ASP A 98 24.22 0.66 2.24
N SER A 99 23.09 0.65 1.54
CA SER A 99 23.02 1.04 0.13
C SER A 99 23.23 2.56 -0.02
N SER A 100 23.74 3.01 -1.17
CA SER A 100 23.92 4.44 -1.42
C SER A 100 22.56 5.13 -1.56
N PHE A 101 22.02 5.61 -0.44
CA PHE A 101 20.76 6.33 -0.43
C PHE A 101 20.90 7.71 -1.06
N SER A 102 19.80 8.15 -1.67
CA SER A 102 19.62 9.56 -1.99
C SER A 102 19.58 10.41 -0.72
N GLN A 103 19.76 11.73 -0.88
CA GLN A 103 19.66 12.67 0.24
C GLN A 103 18.29 12.61 0.95
N LYS A 104 17.20 12.36 0.21
CA LYS A 104 15.84 12.24 0.77
C LYS A 104 15.70 10.97 1.62
N GLN A 105 16.20 9.85 1.12
CA GLN A 105 16.18 8.58 1.84
C GLN A 105 17.09 8.58 3.07
N GLU A 106 18.20 9.32 3.04
CA GLU A 106 19.08 9.48 4.20
C GLU A 106 18.36 10.17 5.37
N SER A 107 17.50 11.16 5.08
CA SER A 107 16.67 11.81 6.10
C SER A 107 15.62 10.86 6.67
N ALA A 108 14.95 10.08 5.82
CA ALA A 108 14.01 9.05 6.28
C ALA A 108 14.69 7.95 7.09
N LYS A 109 15.91 7.55 6.72
CA LYS A 109 16.73 6.60 7.49
C LYS A 109 17.01 7.13 8.90
N ASN A 110 17.40 8.40 9.00
CA ASN A 110 17.67 9.01 10.31
C ASN A 110 16.40 9.10 11.17
N ASN A 111 15.26 9.46 10.58
CA ASN A 111 13.98 9.46 11.28
C ASN A 111 13.61 8.05 11.75
N PHE A 112 13.69 7.05 10.87
CA PHE A 112 13.47 5.64 11.22
C PHE A 112 14.34 5.18 12.39
N ILE A 113 15.64 5.49 12.35
CA ILE A 113 16.57 5.18 13.45
C ILE A 113 16.15 5.86 14.75
N GLU A 114 15.73 7.13 14.70
CA GLU A 114 15.28 7.86 15.90
C GLU A 114 13.99 7.25 16.47
N MET A 115 13.02 6.89 15.62
CA MET A 115 11.78 6.22 16.03
C MET A 115 12.08 4.89 16.73
N CYS A 116 12.97 4.07 16.16
CA CYS A 116 13.36 2.80 16.77
C CYS A 116 14.17 2.98 18.07
N LYS A 117 15.00 4.02 18.17
CA LYS A 117 15.68 4.33 19.44
C LYS A 117 14.69 4.64 20.56
N LYS A 118 13.67 5.46 20.30
CA LYS A 118 12.62 5.77 21.28
C LYS A 118 11.85 4.52 21.70
N TRP A 119 11.63 3.58 20.78
CA TRP A 119 11.05 2.28 21.08
C TRP A 119 11.93 1.45 22.03
N PHE A 120 13.24 1.38 21.79
CA PHE A 120 14.17 0.68 22.68
C PHE A 120 14.27 1.35 24.05
N ASP A 121 14.33 2.69 24.10
CA ASP A 121 14.30 3.43 25.36
C ASP A 121 13.03 3.08 26.17
N TYR A 122 11.86 3.01 25.50
CA TYR A 122 10.61 2.57 26.12
C TYR A 122 10.72 1.14 26.67
N LEU A 123 11.25 0.19 25.90
CA LEU A 123 11.43 -1.20 26.33
C LEU A 123 12.35 -1.33 27.56
N ASP A 124 13.29 -0.41 27.74
CA ASP A 124 14.17 -0.36 28.92
C ASP A 124 13.47 0.23 30.16
N THR A 125 12.38 0.99 29.98
CA THR A 125 11.61 1.57 31.10
C THR A 125 10.54 0.65 31.67
N ILE A 126 10.10 -0.36 30.92
CA ILE A 126 9.04 -1.28 31.36
C ILE A 126 9.60 -2.44 32.19
N SER A 127 8.76 -3.05 33.01
CA SER A 127 9.16 -4.18 33.84
C SER A 127 9.48 -5.43 32.99
N LYS A 128 10.28 -6.35 33.54
CA LYS A 128 10.53 -7.65 32.90
C LYS A 128 9.24 -8.40 32.59
N GLU A 129 8.28 -8.41 33.53
CA GLU A 129 6.97 -9.04 33.33
C GLU A 129 6.19 -8.40 32.17
N GLU A 130 6.22 -7.08 32.06
CA GLU A 130 5.57 -6.37 30.94
C GLU A 130 6.27 -6.67 29.61
N LYS A 131 7.60 -6.76 29.60
CA LYS A 131 8.38 -7.15 28.42
C LYS A 131 8.09 -8.59 28.00
N ASP A 132 8.06 -9.53 28.94
CA ASP A 132 7.73 -10.93 28.70
C ASP A 132 6.29 -11.08 28.17
N ASN A 133 5.34 -10.32 28.72
CA ASN A 133 3.95 -10.27 28.23
C ASN A 133 3.85 -9.66 26.82
N LEU A 134 4.61 -8.61 26.55
CA LEU A 134 4.68 -8.00 25.23
C LEU A 134 5.26 -9.00 24.21
N GLU A 135 6.39 -9.63 24.50
CA GLU A 135 7.00 -10.66 23.65
C GLU A 135 6.06 -11.84 23.42
N LYS A 136 5.34 -12.27 24.46
CA LYS A 136 4.30 -13.29 24.32
C LYS A 136 3.17 -12.83 23.42
N ASN A 137 2.62 -11.63 23.62
CA ASN A 137 1.55 -11.08 22.79
C ASN A 137 2.00 -10.93 21.34
N ILE A 138 3.23 -10.46 21.12
CA ILE A 138 3.83 -10.40 19.78
C ILE A 138 4.00 -11.79 19.21
N LYS A 139 4.43 -12.77 20.00
CA LYS A 139 4.59 -14.13 19.51
C LYS A 139 3.23 -14.74 19.17
N ASP A 140 2.21 -14.54 19.98
CA ASP A 140 0.84 -15.00 19.71
C ASP A 140 0.25 -14.26 18.48
N MET A 141 0.58 -12.97 18.32
CA MET A 141 0.21 -12.17 17.15
C MET A 141 1.01 -12.46 15.91
N SER A 142 2.28 -12.77 16.03
CA SER A 142 3.14 -13.19 14.93
C SER A 142 2.75 -14.61 14.55
N ASP A 143 2.48 -15.49 15.50
CA ASP A 143 1.98 -16.84 15.22
C ASP A 143 0.55 -16.80 14.65
N SER A 144 -0.20 -15.69 14.72
CA SER A 144 -1.48 -15.49 14.01
C SER A 144 -1.36 -14.65 12.72
N ASN A 145 -0.52 -13.62 12.67
CA ASN A 145 -0.24 -12.78 11.50
C ASN A 145 0.72 -13.46 10.52
N MET A 146 1.80 -14.05 11.00
CA MET A 146 2.59 -15.00 10.21
C MET A 146 1.77 -16.25 9.91
N TYR A 147 0.71 -16.62 10.63
CA TYR A 147 -0.18 -17.69 10.15
C TYR A 147 -0.93 -17.29 8.87
N PHE A 148 -1.18 -15.99 8.63
CA PHE A 148 -1.64 -15.48 7.34
C PHE A 148 -0.55 -15.37 6.25
N LEU A 149 0.75 -15.31 6.62
CA LEU A 149 1.87 -14.99 5.71
C LEU A 149 2.95 -16.09 5.52
N LYS A 150 3.10 -17.05 6.45
CA LYS A 150 4.25 -17.97 6.60
C LYS A 150 4.11 -19.27 5.84
N ASP A 151 2.89 -19.73 5.58
CA ASP A 151 2.65 -21.00 4.87
C ASP A 151 2.49 -20.81 3.35
N GLY A 152 2.85 -19.62 2.84
CA GLY A 152 2.28 -19.17 1.58
C GLY A 152 0.79 -18.89 1.77
N ILE A 153 0.18 -18.30 0.76
CA ILE A 153 -1.25 -18.05 0.82
C ILE A 153 -1.95 -19.37 0.53
N ASP A 154 -2.06 -20.20 1.56
CA ASP A 154 -2.77 -21.47 1.49
C ASP A 154 -4.27 -21.16 1.39
N ILE A 155 -4.78 -21.34 0.18
CA ILE A 155 -6.08 -20.90 -0.33
C ILE A 155 -7.24 -21.69 0.29
N TYR A 156 -6.95 -22.60 1.22
CA TYR A 156 -7.89 -23.62 1.69
C TYR A 156 -8.05 -23.72 3.22
N ASP A 157 -7.37 -22.89 4.02
CA ASP A 157 -7.56 -22.93 5.48
C ASP A 157 -8.74 -22.05 5.91
N ARG A 158 -9.91 -22.68 6.09
CA ARG A 158 -11.13 -22.01 6.55
C ARG A 158 -10.98 -21.35 7.93
N THR A 159 -10.10 -21.86 8.79
CA THR A 159 -9.90 -21.32 10.14
C THR A 159 -9.29 -19.92 10.07
N LYS A 160 -8.34 -19.72 9.13
CA LYS A 160 -7.71 -18.42 8.86
C LYS A 160 -8.74 -17.39 8.40
N LEU A 161 -9.64 -17.78 7.50
CA LEU A 161 -10.66 -16.88 6.97
C LEU A 161 -11.54 -16.32 8.10
N GLU A 162 -12.04 -17.19 8.99
CA GLU A 162 -12.91 -16.78 10.10
C GLU A 162 -12.21 -15.90 11.13
N ASP A 163 -10.94 -16.15 11.43
CA ASP A 163 -10.19 -15.30 12.34
C ASP A 163 -9.96 -13.90 11.76
N ALA A 164 -9.70 -13.78 10.45
CA ALA A 164 -9.62 -12.49 9.78
C ALA A 164 -10.96 -11.73 9.80
N LYS A 165 -12.09 -12.42 9.60
CA LYS A 165 -13.43 -11.83 9.73
C LYS A 165 -13.72 -11.34 11.15
N LYS A 166 -13.36 -12.12 12.18
CA LYS A 166 -13.51 -11.72 13.60
C LYS A 166 -12.74 -10.45 13.94
N ILE A 167 -11.51 -10.31 13.42
CA ILE A 167 -10.71 -9.08 13.59
C ILE A 167 -11.51 -7.87 13.08
N LEU A 168 -12.08 -7.94 11.88
CA LEU A 168 -12.87 -6.85 11.31
C LEU A 168 -14.21 -6.61 12.04
N ASN A 169 -14.86 -7.67 12.53
CA ASN A 169 -16.13 -7.58 13.26
C ASN A 169 -15.98 -6.99 14.68
N SER A 170 -14.78 -7.08 15.28
CA SER A 170 -14.51 -6.56 16.63
C SER A 170 -14.41 -5.03 16.74
N GLY A 171 -14.65 -4.30 15.65
CA GLY A 171 -14.67 -2.83 15.64
C GLY A 171 -13.40 -2.17 15.11
N GLY A 172 -12.42 -2.93 14.59
CA GLY A 172 -11.42 -2.44 13.64
C GLY A 172 -10.45 -1.32 14.11
N ASP A 173 -10.34 -1.04 15.41
CA ASP A 173 -9.40 -0.05 15.95
C ASP A 173 -7.94 -0.57 15.99
N ASP A 174 -7.72 -1.88 15.79
CA ASP A 174 -6.38 -2.44 15.64
C ASP A 174 -5.88 -2.33 14.20
N THR A 175 -5.22 -1.23 13.89
CA THR A 175 -4.79 -0.92 12.52
C THR A 175 -3.80 -1.92 11.90
N VAL A 176 -2.99 -2.63 12.70
CA VAL A 176 -2.01 -3.61 12.17
C VAL A 176 -2.69 -4.93 11.87
N LEU A 177 -3.49 -5.44 12.81
CA LEU A 177 -4.30 -6.64 12.58
C LEU A 177 -5.34 -6.40 11.48
N THR A 178 -5.95 -5.23 11.46
CA THR A 178 -6.93 -4.85 10.43
C THR A 178 -6.30 -4.80 9.04
N HIS A 179 -5.13 -4.18 8.88
CA HIS A 179 -4.44 -4.17 7.58
C HIS A 179 -4.12 -5.59 7.08
N THR A 180 -3.63 -6.45 7.97
CA THR A 180 -3.30 -7.85 7.66
C THR A 180 -4.55 -8.66 7.33
N ALA A 181 -5.62 -8.53 8.13
CA ALA A 181 -6.89 -9.20 7.92
C ALA A 181 -7.54 -8.80 6.60
N ILE A 182 -7.58 -7.51 6.28
CA ILE A 182 -8.09 -7.01 4.99
C ILE A 182 -7.26 -7.60 3.84
N THR A 183 -5.93 -7.55 3.95
CA THR A 183 -5.04 -8.08 2.91
C THR A 183 -5.26 -9.59 2.69
N TYR A 184 -5.45 -10.35 3.77
CA TYR A 184 -5.74 -11.78 3.71
C TYR A 184 -7.11 -12.07 3.09
N LEU A 185 -8.17 -11.37 3.52
CA LEU A 185 -9.53 -11.54 3.01
C LEU A 185 -9.63 -11.15 1.54
N LEU A 186 -9.05 -10.03 1.12
CA LEU A 186 -8.99 -9.63 -0.29
C LEU A 186 -8.16 -10.58 -1.16
N TYR A 187 -7.39 -11.49 -0.56
CA TYR A 187 -6.72 -12.54 -1.30
C TYR A 187 -7.53 -13.85 -1.36
N ASN A 188 -8.25 -14.20 -0.29
CA ASN A 188 -8.81 -15.54 -0.09
C ASN A 188 -10.34 -15.60 -0.05
N ASP A 189 -11.03 -14.52 0.31
CA ASP A 189 -12.48 -14.48 0.43
C ASP A 189 -13.13 -14.11 -0.91
N TYR A 190 -13.56 -15.14 -1.64
CA TYR A 190 -14.23 -14.96 -2.93
C TYR A 190 -15.56 -14.22 -2.82
N ASN A 191 -16.29 -14.37 -1.71
CA ASN A 191 -17.56 -13.70 -1.52
C ASN A 191 -17.33 -12.20 -1.30
N LEU A 192 -16.31 -11.85 -0.51
CA LEU A 192 -15.91 -10.45 -0.32
C LEU A 192 -15.46 -9.82 -1.65
N LEU A 193 -14.62 -10.53 -2.41
CA LEU A 193 -14.17 -10.07 -3.72
C LEU A 193 -15.32 -9.82 -4.68
N ASN A 194 -16.33 -10.69 -4.70
CA ASN A 194 -17.52 -10.49 -5.54
C ASN A 194 -18.37 -9.31 -5.06
N ALA A 195 -18.56 -9.15 -3.75
CA ALA A 195 -19.31 -8.02 -3.21
C ALA A 195 -18.66 -6.68 -3.57
N ILE A 196 -17.32 -6.60 -3.49
CA ILE A 196 -16.56 -5.42 -3.92
C ILE A 196 -16.65 -5.23 -5.44
N ALA A 197 -16.52 -6.32 -6.22
CA ALA A 197 -16.59 -6.25 -7.68
C ALA A 197 -17.97 -5.77 -8.16
N GLU A 198 -19.05 -6.24 -7.53
CA GLU A 198 -20.43 -5.84 -7.81
C GLU A 198 -20.64 -4.35 -7.53
N ASP A 199 -20.26 -3.86 -6.33
CA ASP A 199 -20.39 -2.44 -5.97
C ASP A 199 -19.47 -1.53 -6.82
N LEU A 200 -18.29 -2.03 -7.24
CA LEU A 200 -17.37 -1.32 -8.13
C LEU A 200 -17.81 -1.36 -9.62
N GLY A 201 -18.75 -2.24 -9.98
CA GLY A 201 -19.20 -2.43 -11.36
C GLY A 201 -18.17 -3.11 -12.27
N THR A 202 -17.34 -3.99 -11.72
CA THR A 202 -16.34 -4.78 -12.46
C THR A 202 -16.56 -6.28 -12.31
N THR A 203 -15.99 -7.07 -13.22
CA THR A 203 -15.91 -8.53 -13.10
C THR A 203 -14.48 -9.01 -12.84
N ASP A 204 -13.52 -8.09 -12.77
CA ASP A 204 -12.11 -8.42 -12.58
C ASP A 204 -11.75 -8.53 -11.08
N GLY A 205 -12.04 -9.68 -10.47
CA GLY A 205 -11.59 -9.97 -9.11
C GLY A 205 -10.06 -10.04 -8.97
N GLY A 206 -9.33 -10.26 -10.06
CA GLY A 206 -7.87 -10.25 -10.08
C GLY A 206 -7.31 -8.84 -9.85
N TYR A 207 -7.96 -7.83 -10.42
CA TYR A 207 -7.64 -6.42 -10.18
C TYR A 207 -7.75 -6.05 -8.69
N ILE A 208 -8.86 -6.40 -8.04
CA ILE A 208 -9.09 -6.14 -6.60
C ILE A 208 -8.01 -6.83 -5.76
N LYS A 209 -7.73 -8.10 -6.06
CA LYS A 209 -6.71 -8.91 -5.37
C LYS A 209 -5.29 -8.34 -5.53
N ASN A 210 -4.98 -7.76 -6.68
CA ASN A 210 -3.69 -7.09 -6.92
C ASN A 210 -3.59 -5.75 -6.18
N ALA A 211 -4.71 -5.04 -6.01
CA ALA A 211 -4.78 -3.77 -5.29
C ALA A 211 -4.92 -3.93 -3.76
N ARG A 212 -4.99 -5.16 -3.21
CA ARG A 212 -5.28 -5.43 -1.79
C ARG A 212 -4.46 -4.63 -0.77
N ASN A 213 -3.15 -4.47 -1.00
CA ASN A 213 -2.28 -3.74 -0.09
C ASN A 213 -2.61 -2.25 -0.10
N ASP A 214 -2.94 -1.72 -1.28
CA ASP A 214 -3.31 -0.32 -1.43
C ASP A 214 -4.69 -0.05 -0.82
N ILE A 215 -5.63 -0.99 -0.97
CA ILE A 215 -6.97 -0.93 -0.34
C ILE A 215 -6.83 -0.98 1.19
N ALA A 216 -6.05 -1.93 1.72
CA ALA A 216 -5.85 -2.08 3.16
C ALA A 216 -5.11 -0.88 3.77
N MET A 217 -4.14 -0.31 3.07
CA MET A 217 -3.46 0.90 3.53
C MET A 217 -4.38 2.11 3.45
N GLN A 218 -5.14 2.28 2.36
CA GLN A 218 -6.12 3.36 2.24
C GLN A 218 -7.18 3.29 3.34
N TYR A 219 -7.71 2.09 3.64
CA TYR A 219 -8.59 1.87 4.78
C TYR A 219 -7.96 2.35 6.09
N LYS A 220 -6.71 1.96 6.34
CA LYS A 220 -5.95 2.40 7.53
C LYS A 220 -5.78 3.91 7.59
N CYS A 221 -5.54 4.58 6.45
CA CYS A 221 -5.44 6.04 6.39
C CYS A 221 -6.76 6.74 6.75
N GLU A 222 -7.89 6.14 6.41
CA GLU A 222 -9.20 6.73 6.68
C GLU A 222 -9.63 6.56 8.14
N THR A 223 -9.22 5.47 8.80
CA THR A 223 -9.48 5.24 10.22
C THR A 223 -8.44 5.90 11.13
N SER A 224 -7.19 6.01 10.65
CA SER A 224 -6.07 6.65 11.36
C SER A 224 -5.23 7.52 10.40
N PRO A 225 -5.63 8.80 10.18
CA PRO A 225 -4.92 9.68 9.24
C PRO A 225 -3.44 9.91 9.57
N SER A 226 -3.05 9.83 10.84
CA SER A 226 -1.65 9.97 11.27
C SER A 226 -0.77 8.83 10.75
N ALA A 227 -1.31 7.63 10.59
CA ALA A 227 -0.60 6.45 10.09
C ALA A 227 -0.23 6.53 8.60
N CYS A 228 -0.72 7.55 7.88
CA CYS A 228 -0.42 7.78 6.48
C CYS A 228 0.19 9.15 6.21
N SER A 229 0.60 9.86 7.27
CA SER A 229 1.33 11.11 7.16
C SER A 229 2.74 10.86 6.60
N PRO A 230 3.42 11.88 6.03
CA PRO A 230 4.80 11.75 5.56
C PRO A 230 5.80 11.22 6.61
N ASN A 231 5.46 11.37 7.89
CA ASN A 231 6.29 10.98 9.02
C ASN A 231 5.80 9.69 9.70
N SER A 232 4.75 9.06 9.16
CA SER A 232 4.34 7.76 9.64
C SER A 232 5.42 6.74 9.33
N ILE A 233 5.51 5.70 10.15
CA ILE A 233 6.53 4.69 9.99
C ILE A 233 6.37 3.93 8.65
N GLU A 234 5.15 3.79 8.15
CA GLU A 234 4.82 3.23 6.85
C GLU A 234 5.39 4.07 5.70
N MET A 235 5.18 5.39 5.74
CA MET A 235 5.68 6.28 4.68
C MET A 235 7.20 6.45 4.75
N VAL A 236 7.78 6.45 5.94
CA VAL A 236 9.23 6.44 6.15
C VAL A 236 9.83 5.14 5.58
N TYR A 237 9.24 3.99 5.88
CA TYR A 237 9.68 2.70 5.33
C TYR A 237 9.52 2.62 3.81
N LEU A 238 8.40 3.12 3.29
CA LEU A 238 8.17 3.20 1.85
C LEU A 238 9.18 4.12 1.16
N CYS A 239 9.54 5.26 1.76
CA CYS A 239 10.61 6.12 1.28
C CYS A 239 11.97 5.40 1.21
N LEU A 240 12.32 4.60 2.23
CA LEU A 240 13.57 3.82 2.23
C LEU A 240 13.66 2.82 1.08
N THR A 241 12.54 2.25 0.66
CA THR A 241 12.46 1.30 -0.46
C THR A 241 12.18 1.96 -1.80
N ASN A 242 11.62 3.18 -1.80
CA ASN A 242 11.23 3.95 -2.97
C ASN A 242 11.40 5.45 -2.71
N GLU A 243 12.46 6.06 -3.25
CA GLU A 243 12.77 7.49 -3.06
C GLU A 243 11.60 8.42 -3.45
N TYR A 244 10.77 8.03 -4.41
CA TYR A 244 9.64 8.84 -4.86
C TYR A 244 8.58 9.03 -3.77
N ALA A 245 8.49 8.15 -2.78
CA ALA A 245 7.55 8.25 -1.68
C ALA A 245 8.01 9.23 -0.57
N CYS A 246 9.26 9.68 -0.59
CA CYS A 246 9.83 10.49 0.47
C CYS A 246 9.13 11.85 0.61
N GLY A 247 8.60 12.12 1.81
CA GLY A 247 7.90 13.36 2.12
C GLY A 247 6.46 13.43 1.60
N MET A 248 5.92 12.32 1.10
CA MET A 248 4.52 12.23 0.67
C MET A 248 3.66 11.61 1.77
N SER A 249 2.39 12.01 1.86
CA SER A 249 1.38 11.16 2.49
C SER A 249 1.10 9.95 1.60
N TYR A 250 0.50 8.90 2.16
CA TYR A 250 0.13 7.73 1.36
C TYR A 250 -0.84 8.09 0.22
N SER A 251 -1.78 9.00 0.45
CA SER A 251 -2.72 9.45 -0.59
C SER A 251 -2.02 10.18 -1.74
N GLN A 252 -1.00 10.99 -1.44
CA GLN A 252 -0.18 11.66 -2.45
C GLN A 252 0.66 10.66 -3.22
N TYR A 253 1.23 9.66 -2.53
CA TYR A 253 1.96 8.58 -3.16
C TYR A 253 1.08 7.79 -4.13
N LEU A 254 -0.13 7.39 -3.72
CA LEU A 254 -1.09 6.71 -4.60
C LEU A 254 -1.44 7.57 -5.82
N ALA A 255 -1.78 8.84 -5.62
CA ALA A 255 -2.12 9.75 -6.72
C ALA A 255 -0.96 9.94 -7.72
N SER A 256 0.29 9.79 -7.27
CA SER A 256 1.49 9.91 -8.13
C SER A 256 1.90 8.62 -8.84
N THR A 257 1.46 7.45 -8.36
CA THR A 257 1.91 6.13 -8.84
C THR A 257 0.81 5.29 -9.48
N ARG A 258 -0.43 5.80 -9.49
CA ARG A 258 -1.60 5.16 -10.07
C ARG A 258 -2.20 6.07 -11.13
N THR A 259 -2.88 5.47 -12.11
CA THR A 259 -3.71 6.26 -13.03
C THR A 259 -4.88 6.88 -12.24
N PRO A 260 -5.49 7.99 -12.73
CA PRO A 260 -6.65 8.57 -12.05
C PRO A 260 -7.80 7.58 -11.83
N GLY A 261 -8.01 6.65 -12.77
CA GLY A 261 -8.99 5.57 -12.61
C GLY A 261 -8.63 4.63 -11.47
N GLN A 262 -7.40 4.08 -11.48
CA GLN A 262 -6.93 3.19 -10.42
C GLN A 262 -6.94 3.84 -9.03
N TYR A 263 -6.58 5.12 -8.94
CA TYR A 263 -6.65 5.87 -7.70
C TYR A 263 -8.08 5.93 -7.17
N ASN A 264 -9.04 6.32 -8.02
CA ASN A 264 -10.45 6.40 -7.64
C ASN A 264 -11.04 5.02 -7.27
N ASP A 265 -10.65 3.97 -7.99
CA ASP A 265 -11.07 2.60 -7.70
C ASP A 265 -10.56 2.16 -6.32
N ILE A 266 -9.30 2.46 -5.95
CA ILE A 266 -8.75 2.16 -4.63
C ILE A 266 -9.53 2.88 -3.52
N LEU A 267 -9.82 4.17 -3.69
CA LEU A 267 -10.65 4.92 -2.73
C LEU A 267 -12.05 4.31 -2.60
N THR A 268 -12.65 3.93 -3.73
CA THR A 268 -13.99 3.35 -3.78
C THR A 268 -14.02 1.97 -3.11
N MET A 269 -13.04 1.11 -3.39
CA MET A 269 -12.91 -0.21 -2.76
C MET A 269 -12.71 -0.12 -1.25
N ALA A 270 -11.91 0.84 -0.77
CA ALA A 270 -11.76 1.09 0.67
C ALA A 270 -13.08 1.55 1.31
N ALA A 271 -13.83 2.42 0.64
CA ALA A 271 -15.14 2.88 1.09
C ALA A 271 -16.20 1.75 1.10
N ILE A 272 -16.21 0.89 0.07
CA ILE A 272 -17.09 -0.30 0.03
C ILE A 272 -16.75 -1.23 1.19
N LEU A 273 -15.46 -1.51 1.42
CA LEU A 273 -15.04 -2.36 2.53
C LEU A 273 -15.50 -1.82 3.89
N ARG A 274 -15.38 -0.52 4.12
CA ARG A 274 -15.92 0.13 5.33
C ARG A 274 -17.43 -0.04 5.46
N LYS A 275 -18.17 0.14 4.36
CA LYS A 275 -19.61 -0.05 4.32
C LYS A 275 -19.97 -1.51 4.68
N LEU A 276 -19.31 -2.49 4.07
CA LEU A 276 -19.50 -3.91 4.38
C LEU A 276 -19.24 -4.23 5.86
N ILE A 277 -18.17 -3.68 6.45
CA ILE A 277 -17.88 -3.84 7.89
C ILE A 277 -19.01 -3.22 8.73
N ALA A 278 -19.44 -2.00 8.41
CA ALA A 278 -20.49 -1.30 9.15
C ALA A 278 -21.86 -1.98 9.03
N ASP A 279 -22.15 -2.60 7.88
CA ASP A 279 -23.39 -3.33 7.60
C ASP A 279 -23.40 -4.73 8.24
N GLY A 280 -22.31 -5.14 8.89
CA GLY A 280 -22.21 -6.44 9.56
C GLY A 280 -21.98 -7.60 8.59
N TYR A 281 -21.39 -7.36 7.42
CA TYR A 281 -21.06 -8.41 6.45
C TYR A 281 -20.25 -9.56 7.06
N PHE A 282 -19.40 -9.25 8.03
CA PHE A 282 -18.56 -10.24 8.74
C PHE A 282 -19.21 -10.79 10.01
N SER A 283 -20.49 -10.46 10.28
CA SER A 283 -21.22 -10.84 11.48
C SER A 283 -22.09 -12.08 11.30
N GLU A 284 -22.42 -12.46 10.07
CA GLU A 284 -23.22 -13.65 9.75
C GLU A 284 -22.30 -14.86 9.51
N GLU A 285 -22.58 -15.98 10.18
CA GLU A 285 -21.83 -17.27 10.24
C GLU A 285 -20.88 -17.50 11.44
N LEU A 286 -21.32 -17.24 12.69
CA LEU A 286 -20.73 -17.86 13.90
C LEU A 286 -21.75 -18.71 14.69
N GLU A 287 -22.68 -19.38 14.00
CA GLU A 287 -23.52 -20.44 14.59
C GLU A 287 -22.98 -21.84 14.27
#